data_AF-A0A7C4L2K7-F1
#
_entry.id   AF-A0A7C4L2K7-F1
#
_cell.length_a   1.000
_cell.length_b   1.000
_cell.length_c   1.000
_cell.angle_alpha   90.00
_cell.angle_beta   90.00
_cell.angle_gamma   90.00
#
_symmetry.space_group_name_H-M   'P 1'
#
loop_
_entity.id
_entity.type
_entity.pdbx_description
1 polymer ?
#
loop_
_entity_poly.entity_id
_entity_poly.type
_entity_poly.pdbx_seq_one_letter_code
_entity_poly.pdbx_strand_id
1 'polypeptide(L)'
;MAEDEGQVFYPPRRRGLIFHLLVGVILLGGSLGCLILAFNQPQEGRFVLLLLGSAGLFAPLPWVFYRGYALMNAFYRLERDGLRLRWGLRAEDIPLPEIEWVRPARELGFSLPLPPLIAPGAVLGSRKVAELGTVEFMASEVDALLLVAARDRVFAISPQDGRAFNRAFQRMIELGSLTPLPPYSAQPAAFARRVWDDRPARWFLIAGLILTVLLLIVVALAIPSTPSVSLGFNAQGQPLPPVPGEQVLLLPVLGILIYLVNLLAGIYFYRRESDRPVAFLLWIASAFTPLLLLAAAVILLLS
;
A
#
# COMPACT_ATOMS: atom_id res chain seq x y z
N MET A 1 -7.76 38.51 8.43
CA MET A 1 -7.40 37.09 8.27
C MET A 1 -8.56 36.46 7.52
N ALA A 2 -8.54 36.56 6.18
CA ALA A 2 -9.65 36.10 5.35
C ALA A 2 -9.61 34.57 5.29
N GLU A 3 -10.73 33.91 5.59
CA GLU A 3 -10.89 32.49 5.35
C GLU A 3 -10.65 32.23 3.86
N ASP A 4 -9.69 31.34 3.57
CA ASP A 4 -9.39 30.84 2.24
C ASP A 4 -10.64 30.09 1.73
N GLU A 5 -11.43 30.72 0.85
CA GLU A 5 -12.66 30.18 0.24
C GLU A 5 -12.34 29.03 -0.74
N GLY A 6 -11.61 28.01 -0.30
CA GLY A 6 -11.31 26.82 -1.07
C GLY A 6 -12.49 25.85 -1.08
N GLN A 7 -12.91 25.39 -2.26
CA GLN A 7 -13.92 24.33 -2.38
C GLN A 7 -13.25 22.96 -2.53
N VAL A 8 -13.66 21.99 -1.69
CA VAL A 8 -13.15 20.62 -1.74
C VAL A 8 -14.13 19.72 -2.49
N PHE A 9 -13.61 18.97 -3.45
CA PHE A 9 -14.30 17.95 -4.21
C PHE A 9 -13.69 16.58 -3.92
N TYR A 10 -14.54 15.57 -3.82
CA TYR A 10 -14.11 14.20 -3.56
C TYR A 10 -14.37 13.32 -4.77
N PRO A 11 -13.52 12.31 -5.03
CA PRO A 11 -13.83 11.28 -6.01
C PRO A 11 -14.94 10.35 -5.50
N PRO A 12 -15.73 9.71 -6.37
CA PRO A 12 -16.65 8.64 -5.98
C PRO A 12 -15.94 7.49 -5.24
N ARG A 13 -16.23 7.35 -3.94
CA ARG A 13 -15.53 6.38 -3.07
C ARG A 13 -16.26 5.05 -2.93
N ARG A 14 -17.60 5.05 -2.93
CA ARG A 14 -18.42 3.92 -2.46
C ARG A 14 -18.08 2.60 -3.15
N ARG A 15 -18.07 2.58 -4.49
CA ARG A 15 -17.77 1.35 -5.27
C ARG A 15 -16.36 0.85 -5.01
N GLY A 16 -15.38 1.75 -5.00
CA GLY A 16 -13.98 1.40 -4.75
C GLY A 16 -13.72 0.90 -3.33
N LEU A 17 -14.33 1.54 -2.32
CA LEU A 17 -14.21 1.11 -0.93
C LEU A 17 -14.86 -0.27 -0.71
N ILE A 18 -16.04 -0.52 -1.29
CA ILE A 18 -16.68 -1.85 -1.24
C ILE A 18 -15.78 -2.89 -1.92
N PHE A 19 -15.24 -2.58 -3.10
CA PHE A 19 -14.33 -3.49 -3.81
C PHE A 19 -13.10 -3.83 -2.97
N HIS A 20 -12.38 -2.82 -2.45
CA HIS A 20 -11.19 -3.06 -1.63
C HIS A 20 -11.49 -3.76 -0.31
N LEU A 21 -12.64 -3.47 0.31
CA LEU A 21 -13.08 -4.17 1.52
C LEU A 21 -13.36 -5.65 1.23
N LEU A 22 -14.12 -5.96 0.17
CA LEU A 22 -14.44 -7.35 -0.20
C LEU A 22 -13.18 -8.14 -0.56
N VAL A 23 -12.30 -7.57 -1.38
CA VAL A 23 -11.02 -8.19 -1.73
C VAL A 23 -10.17 -8.39 -0.46
N GLY A 24 -10.12 -7.39 0.43
CA GLY A 24 -9.40 -7.50 1.70
C GLY A 24 -9.95 -8.61 2.60
N VAL A 25 -11.27 -8.73 2.73
CA VAL A 25 -11.92 -9.79 3.52
C VAL A 25 -11.66 -11.17 2.91
N ILE A 26 -11.75 -11.32 1.59
CA ILE A 26 -11.47 -12.59 0.91
C ILE A 26 -10.02 -13.01 1.10
N LEU A 27 -9.07 -12.10 0.91
CA LEU A 27 -7.64 -12.37 1.07
C LEU A 27 -7.30 -12.70 2.53
N LEU A 28 -7.83 -11.95 3.50
CA LEU A 28 -7.59 -12.18 4.92
C LEU A 28 -8.23 -13.47 5.40
N GLY A 29 -9.50 -13.70 5.03
CA GLY A 29 -10.23 -14.91 5.36
C GLY A 29 -9.60 -16.15 4.73
N GLY A 30 -9.14 -16.05 3.47
CA GLY A 30 -8.41 -17.10 2.80
C GLY A 30 -7.05 -17.38 3.45
N SER A 31 -6.28 -16.35 3.79
CA SER A 31 -5.00 -16.48 4.48
C SER A 31 -5.17 -17.16 5.85
N LEU A 32 -6.10 -16.66 6.67
CA LEU A 32 -6.41 -17.23 7.98
C LEU A 32 -6.99 -18.64 7.87
N GLY A 33 -7.87 -18.88 6.88
CA GLY A 33 -8.42 -20.19 6.60
C GLY A 33 -7.34 -21.21 6.24
N CYS A 34 -6.40 -20.85 5.37
CA CYS A 34 -5.24 -21.68 5.05
C CYS A 34 -4.40 -22.01 6.29
N LEU A 35 -4.17 -21.01 7.15
CA LEU A 35 -3.39 -21.16 8.38
C LEU A 35 -4.10 -22.06 9.41
N ILE A 36 -5.41 -21.88 9.64
CA ILE A 36 -6.23 -22.74 10.52
C ILE A 36 -6.29 -24.18 9.99
N LEU A 37 -6.47 -24.34 8.67
CA LEU A 37 -6.48 -25.67 8.05
C LEU A 37 -5.12 -26.34 8.19
N ALA A 38 -4.01 -25.61 8.06
CA ALA A 38 -2.66 -26.15 8.22
C ALA A 38 -2.45 -26.75 9.62
N PHE A 39 -2.96 -26.10 10.68
CA PHE A 39 -2.89 -26.63 12.05
C PHE A 39 -3.66 -27.94 12.26
N ASN A 40 -4.67 -28.21 11.43
CA ASN A 40 -5.54 -29.38 11.55
C ASN A 40 -5.21 -30.49 10.53
N GLN A 41 -4.16 -30.34 9.70
CA GLN A 41 -3.79 -31.38 8.74
C GLN A 41 -2.84 -32.42 9.35
N PRO A 42 -3.12 -33.72 9.18
CA PRO A 42 -2.09 -34.74 9.30
C PRO A 42 -1.11 -34.61 8.12
N GLN A 43 0.13 -34.24 8.44
CA GLN A 43 1.39 -34.74 7.86
C GLN A 43 1.39 -35.18 6.40
N GLU A 44 1.21 -34.23 5.48
CA GLU A 44 1.41 -34.44 4.05
C GLU A 44 1.89 -33.13 3.39
N GLY A 45 2.32 -33.18 2.12
CA GLY A 45 2.69 -31.99 1.34
C GLY A 45 1.60 -30.89 1.31
N ARG A 46 0.34 -31.26 1.62
CA ARG A 46 -0.77 -30.34 1.81
C ARG A 46 -0.51 -29.29 2.91
N PHE A 47 0.18 -29.64 3.98
CA PHE A 47 0.55 -28.69 5.05
C PHE A 47 1.38 -27.54 4.48
N VAL A 48 2.44 -27.87 3.72
CA VAL A 48 3.32 -26.88 3.08
C VAL A 48 2.55 -26.03 2.08
N LEU A 49 1.68 -26.64 1.27
CA LEU A 49 0.83 -25.91 0.32
C LEU A 49 -0.11 -24.91 1.02
N LEU A 50 -0.68 -25.28 2.17
CA LEU A 50 -1.54 -24.38 2.96
C LEU A 50 -0.73 -23.23 3.57
N LEU A 51 0.49 -23.47 4.05
CA LEU A 51 1.37 -22.41 4.53
C LEU A 51 1.76 -21.42 3.42
N LEU A 52 2.13 -21.92 2.24
CA LEU A 52 2.41 -21.09 1.07
C LEU A 52 1.17 -20.32 0.61
N GLY A 53 0.00 -20.96 0.63
CA GLY A 53 -1.28 -20.31 0.36
C GLY A 53 -1.59 -19.19 1.35
N SER A 54 -1.35 -19.41 2.64
CA SER A 54 -1.51 -18.40 3.69
C SER A 54 -0.62 -17.18 3.43
N ALA A 55 0.68 -17.40 3.21
CA ALA A 55 1.62 -16.32 2.93
C ALA A 55 1.31 -15.60 1.61
N GLY A 56 0.96 -16.34 0.56
CA GLY A 56 0.63 -15.80 -0.76
C GLY A 56 -0.64 -14.95 -0.75
N LEU A 57 -1.67 -15.35 0.00
CA LEU A 57 -2.91 -14.58 0.17
C LEU A 57 -2.73 -13.36 1.10
N PHE A 58 -1.81 -13.47 2.07
CA PHE A 58 -1.48 -12.35 2.94
C PHE A 58 -0.69 -11.25 2.22
N ALA A 59 0.25 -11.62 1.35
CA ALA A 59 1.16 -10.70 0.66
C ALA A 59 0.49 -9.51 -0.08
N PRO A 60 -0.65 -9.65 -0.78
CA PRO A 60 -1.32 -8.52 -1.45
C PRO A 60 -2.24 -7.68 -0.56
N LEU A 61 -2.62 -8.13 0.65
CA LEU A 61 -3.45 -7.36 1.58
C LEU A 61 -2.97 -5.92 1.82
N PRO A 62 -1.66 -5.68 2.04
CA PRO A 62 -1.11 -4.34 2.23
C PRO A 62 -1.44 -3.38 1.10
N TRP A 63 -1.30 -3.86 -0.13
CA TRP A 63 -1.56 -3.09 -1.34
C TRP A 63 -3.04 -2.74 -1.45
N VAL A 64 -3.92 -3.71 -1.16
CA VAL A 64 -5.38 -3.53 -1.19
C VAL A 64 -5.82 -2.53 -0.12
N PHE A 65 -5.35 -2.67 1.12
CA PHE A 65 -5.66 -1.75 2.21
C PHE A 65 -5.12 -0.34 1.94
N TYR A 66 -3.89 -0.23 1.43
CA TYR A 66 -3.33 1.05 1.05
C TYR A 66 -4.16 1.75 -0.04
N ARG A 67 -4.61 1.02 -1.08
CA ARG A 67 -5.47 1.59 -2.13
C ARG A 67 -6.81 2.08 -1.57
N GLY A 68 -7.44 1.28 -0.70
CA GLY A 68 -8.67 1.68 0.01
C GLY A 68 -8.46 2.94 0.87
N TYR A 69 -7.39 2.96 1.68
CA TYR A 69 -7.02 4.12 2.49
C TYR A 69 -6.73 5.36 1.65
N ALA A 70 -5.99 5.21 0.54
CA ALA A 70 -5.66 6.31 -0.36
C ALA A 70 -6.94 6.91 -0.99
N LEU A 71 -7.88 6.08 -1.42
CA LEU A 71 -9.19 6.52 -1.95
C LEU A 71 -10.04 7.21 -0.88
N MET A 72 -10.06 6.67 0.34
CA MET A 72 -10.81 7.25 1.48
C MET A 72 -10.35 8.67 1.80
N ASN A 73 -9.05 8.94 1.63
CA ASN A 73 -8.44 10.25 1.88
C ASN A 73 -8.19 11.07 0.61
N ALA A 74 -8.61 10.60 -0.56
CA ALA A 74 -8.40 11.31 -1.82
C ALA A 74 -9.31 12.53 -1.94
N PHE A 75 -8.77 13.65 -2.43
CA PHE A 75 -9.53 14.87 -2.66
C PHE A 75 -8.89 15.76 -3.72
N TYR A 76 -9.71 16.65 -4.27
CA TYR A 76 -9.33 17.73 -5.16
C TYR A 76 -9.78 19.03 -4.51
N ARG A 77 -8.85 19.89 -4.13
CA ARG A 77 -9.18 21.18 -3.52
C ARG A 77 -8.87 22.29 -4.51
N LEU A 78 -9.88 23.06 -4.83
CA LEU A 78 -9.78 24.21 -5.71
C LEU A 78 -9.82 25.47 -4.85
N GLU A 79 -8.72 26.22 -4.87
CA GLU A 79 -8.53 27.50 -4.19
C GLU A 79 -8.32 28.59 -5.26
N ARG A 80 -8.35 29.86 -4.85
CA ARG A 80 -8.08 30.99 -5.73
C ARG A 80 -6.65 30.98 -6.30
N ASP A 81 -5.73 30.43 -5.52
CA ASP A 81 -4.30 30.42 -5.85
C ASP A 81 -3.89 29.15 -6.63
N GLY A 82 -4.72 28.09 -6.64
CA GLY A 82 -4.41 26.87 -7.37
C GLY A 82 -5.33 25.67 -7.09
N LEU A 83 -5.01 24.57 -7.76
CA LEU A 83 -5.66 23.27 -7.64
C LEU A 83 -4.73 22.27 -6.95
N ARG A 84 -5.16 21.75 -5.81
CA ARG A 84 -4.44 20.70 -5.06
C ARG A 84 -5.08 19.34 -5.29
N LEU A 85 -4.32 18.41 -5.84
CA LEU A 85 -4.68 17.01 -6.03
C LEU A 85 -4.01 16.17 -4.96
N ARG A 86 -4.77 15.35 -4.23
CA ARG A 86 -4.22 14.44 -3.21
C ARG A 86 -4.77 13.03 -3.38
N TRP A 87 -3.87 12.06 -3.44
CA TRP A 87 -4.19 10.63 -3.57
C TRP A 87 -3.14 9.75 -2.88
N GLY A 88 -3.34 9.43 -1.60
CA GLY A 88 -2.39 8.62 -0.83
C GLY A 88 -1.02 9.28 -0.69
N LEU A 89 0.02 8.69 -1.28
CA LEU A 89 1.39 9.24 -1.34
C LEU A 89 1.62 10.15 -2.57
N ARG A 90 0.67 10.24 -3.50
CA ARG A 90 0.73 11.16 -4.64
C ARG A 90 0.07 12.48 -4.26
N ALA A 91 0.78 13.59 -4.47
CA ALA A 91 0.27 14.93 -4.26
C ALA A 91 0.74 15.86 -5.38
N GLU A 92 -0.17 16.65 -5.94
CA GLU A 92 0.15 17.70 -6.90
C GLU A 92 -0.48 19.02 -6.48
N ASP A 93 0.27 20.11 -6.56
CA ASP A 93 -0.22 21.48 -6.45
C ASP A 93 0.03 22.19 -7.78
N ILE A 94 -1.05 22.62 -8.43
CA ILE A 94 -1.05 23.23 -9.76
C ILE A 94 -1.49 24.69 -9.58
N PRO A 95 -0.64 25.68 -9.88
CA PRO A 95 -1.05 27.08 -9.80
C PRO A 95 -2.17 27.38 -10.78
N LEU A 96 -3.16 28.17 -10.36
CA LEU A 96 -4.32 28.48 -11.22
C LEU A 96 -3.92 29.10 -12.57
N PRO A 97 -2.92 30.01 -12.65
CA PRO A 97 -2.47 30.58 -13.93
C PRO A 97 -1.81 29.56 -14.89
N GLU A 98 -1.41 28.39 -14.40
CA GLU A 98 -0.81 27.34 -15.23
C GLU A 98 -1.86 26.39 -15.83
N ILE A 99 -3.12 26.48 -15.40
CA ILE A 99 -4.21 25.65 -15.93
C ILE A 99 -4.74 26.31 -17.20
N GLU A 100 -4.49 25.66 -18.34
CA GLU A 100 -4.88 26.16 -19.67
C GLU A 100 -6.36 25.91 -19.96
N TRP A 101 -6.87 24.75 -19.56
CA TRP A 101 -8.27 24.39 -19.73
C TRP A 101 -8.69 23.22 -18.84
N VAL A 102 -9.99 23.16 -18.54
CA VAL A 102 -10.64 22.03 -17.88
C VAL A 102 -11.80 21.56 -18.74
N ARG A 103 -11.80 20.29 -19.16
CA ARG A 103 -12.83 19.72 -20.04
C ARG A 103 -13.16 18.27 -19.72
N PRO A 104 -14.42 17.83 -19.86
CA PRO A 104 -14.76 16.41 -19.76
C PRO A 104 -14.03 15.55 -20.79
N ALA A 105 -13.54 14.38 -20.39
CA ALA A 105 -12.83 13.47 -21.29
C ALA A 105 -13.73 12.95 -22.43
N ARG A 106 -15.05 12.87 -22.20
CA ARG A 106 -16.05 12.49 -23.20
C ARG A 106 -16.21 13.51 -24.34
N GLU A 107 -15.70 14.73 -24.17
CA GLU A 107 -15.71 15.77 -25.20
C GLU A 107 -14.44 15.71 -26.07
N LEU A 108 -13.53 14.78 -25.79
CA LEU A 108 -12.43 14.49 -26.70
C LEU A 108 -12.97 13.84 -27.98
N GLY A 109 -12.41 14.24 -29.12
CA GLY A 109 -12.71 13.61 -30.42
C GLY A 109 -12.09 12.22 -30.61
N PHE A 110 -11.49 11.64 -29.58
CA PHE A 110 -10.81 10.35 -29.60
C PHE A 110 -10.91 9.64 -28.24
N SER A 111 -10.67 8.33 -28.23
CA SER A 111 -10.68 7.53 -27.01
C SER A 111 -9.42 7.76 -26.18
N LEU A 112 -9.57 8.19 -24.93
CA LEU A 112 -8.46 8.36 -24.00
C LEU A 112 -7.89 6.99 -23.57
N PRO A 113 -6.62 6.65 -23.89
CA PRO A 113 -6.03 5.38 -23.48
C PRO A 113 -5.83 5.36 -21.95
N LEU A 114 -6.29 4.30 -21.31
CA LEU A 114 -6.29 4.18 -19.85
C LEU A 114 -4.96 3.60 -19.33
N PRO A 115 -4.57 3.89 -18.07
CA PRO A 115 -3.40 3.31 -17.43
C PRO A 115 -3.58 1.79 -17.20
N PRO A 116 -2.51 1.02 -16.95
CA PRO A 116 -2.63 -0.40 -16.64
C PRO A 116 -3.09 -0.58 -15.18
N LEU A 117 -3.56 -1.77 -14.81
CA LEU A 117 -3.91 -2.12 -13.41
C LEU A 117 -4.99 -1.22 -12.78
N ILE A 118 -5.99 -0.87 -13.59
CA ILE A 118 -7.20 -0.19 -13.13
C ILE A 118 -7.99 -1.14 -12.23
N ALA A 119 -8.51 -0.61 -11.14
CA ALA A 119 -9.48 -1.29 -10.31
C ALA A 119 -10.61 -0.30 -9.95
N PRO A 120 -11.79 -0.78 -9.56
CA PRO A 120 -12.83 0.09 -9.02
C PRO A 120 -12.25 0.97 -7.90
N GLY A 121 -12.38 2.30 -8.02
CA GLY A 121 -11.82 3.24 -7.06
C GLY A 121 -10.34 3.56 -7.25
N ALA A 122 -9.69 3.07 -8.31
CA ALA A 122 -8.28 3.33 -8.58
C ALA A 122 -8.00 3.31 -10.10
N VAL A 123 -8.24 4.44 -10.74
CA VAL A 123 -7.75 4.77 -12.09
C VAL A 123 -6.51 5.64 -11.91
N LEU A 124 -5.35 4.99 -11.76
CA LEU A 124 -4.10 5.63 -11.35
C LEU A 124 -2.96 5.28 -12.31
N GLY A 125 -2.05 6.23 -12.52
CA GLY A 125 -0.84 6.04 -13.33
C GLY A 125 -0.75 7.07 -14.45
N SER A 126 0.17 6.87 -15.39
CA SER A 126 0.41 7.84 -16.47
C SER A 126 0.40 7.16 -17.84
N ARG A 127 -0.06 7.89 -18.86
CA ARG A 127 -0.03 7.50 -20.26
C ARG A 127 0.46 8.65 -21.11
N LYS A 128 1.29 8.33 -22.11
CA LYS A 128 1.62 9.28 -23.17
C LYS A 128 0.57 9.15 -24.26
N VAL A 129 -0.07 10.27 -24.60
CA VAL A 129 -1.14 10.40 -25.59
C VAL A 129 -0.63 11.38 -26.64
N ALA A 130 -0.80 11.06 -27.93
CA ALA A 130 -0.23 11.86 -29.02
C ALA A 130 -0.74 13.30 -29.00
N GLU A 131 -2.03 13.47 -28.69
CA GLU A 131 -2.75 14.74 -28.74
C GLU A 131 -2.65 15.55 -27.44
N LEU A 132 -2.38 14.90 -26.30
CA LEU A 132 -2.42 15.52 -24.97
C LEU A 132 -1.07 15.51 -24.23
N GLY A 133 -0.04 14.88 -24.80
CA GLY A 133 1.22 14.65 -24.12
C GLY A 133 1.07 13.64 -22.97
N THR A 134 1.64 13.95 -21.80
CA THR A 134 1.56 13.04 -20.65
C THR A 134 0.27 13.28 -19.87
N VAL A 135 -0.61 12.27 -19.85
CA VAL A 135 -1.83 12.25 -19.05
C VAL A 135 -1.59 11.45 -17.79
N GLU A 136 -1.71 12.09 -16.62
CA GLU A 136 -1.64 11.46 -15.32
C GLU A 136 -3.04 11.29 -14.72
N PHE A 137 -3.37 10.06 -14.38
CA PHE A 137 -4.67 9.67 -13.82
C PHE A 137 -4.60 9.69 -12.30
N MET A 138 -5.48 10.48 -11.70
CA MET A 138 -5.73 10.56 -10.26
C MET A 138 -7.25 10.48 -10.03
N ALA A 139 -7.87 9.40 -10.49
CA ALA A 139 -9.32 9.23 -10.54
C ALA A 139 -9.78 7.91 -9.90
N SER A 140 -11.05 7.85 -9.48
CA SER A 140 -11.70 6.64 -8.96
C SER A 140 -12.48 5.87 -10.03
N GLU A 141 -12.92 6.54 -11.10
CA GLU A 141 -13.75 5.97 -12.16
C GLU A 141 -13.46 6.61 -13.52
N VAL A 142 -13.81 5.90 -14.60
CA VAL A 142 -13.52 6.29 -15.99
C VAL A 142 -14.67 7.06 -16.64
N ASP A 143 -15.91 6.85 -16.19
CA ASP A 143 -17.11 7.37 -16.85
C ASP A 143 -17.28 8.89 -16.73
N ALA A 144 -16.74 9.47 -15.65
CA ALA A 144 -16.89 10.89 -15.30
C ALA A 144 -15.53 11.60 -15.19
N LEU A 145 -14.59 11.29 -16.09
CA LEU A 145 -13.29 11.94 -16.11
C LEU A 145 -13.40 13.40 -16.56
N LEU A 146 -12.80 14.29 -15.77
CA LEU A 146 -12.44 15.65 -16.15
C LEU A 146 -10.93 15.71 -16.38
N LEU A 147 -10.55 16.33 -17.48
CA LEU A 147 -9.16 16.60 -17.84
C LEU A 147 -8.82 18.03 -17.46
N VAL A 148 -7.76 18.18 -16.68
CA VAL A 148 -7.17 19.47 -16.29
C VAL A 148 -5.83 19.57 -16.99
N ALA A 149 -5.74 20.39 -18.03
CA ALA A 149 -4.48 20.64 -18.71
C ALA A 149 -3.72 21.75 -18.00
N ALA A 150 -2.53 21.40 -17.54
CA ALA A 150 -1.53 22.35 -17.06
C ALA A 150 -0.38 22.40 -18.07
N ARG A 151 0.44 23.45 -18.00
CA ARG A 151 1.54 23.74 -18.93
C ARG A 151 2.36 22.52 -19.39
N ASP A 152 2.74 21.62 -18.48
CA ASP A 152 3.62 20.47 -18.80
C ASP A 152 2.91 19.11 -18.86
N ARG A 153 1.65 19.01 -18.43
CA ARG A 153 0.96 17.73 -18.19
C ARG A 153 -0.55 17.90 -18.08
N VAL A 154 -1.27 16.84 -18.43
CA VAL A 154 -2.72 16.76 -18.27
C VAL A 154 -3.06 15.84 -17.11
N PHE A 155 -3.95 16.27 -16.22
CA PHE A 155 -4.45 15.43 -15.12
C PHE A 155 -5.86 14.96 -15.42
N ALA A 156 -6.07 13.64 -15.34
CA ALA A 156 -7.39 13.04 -15.39
C ALA A 156 -7.90 12.81 -13.96
N ILE A 157 -8.90 13.58 -13.56
CA ILE A 157 -9.55 13.51 -12.23
C ILE A 157 -11.02 13.10 -12.39
N SER A 158 -11.65 12.62 -11.31
CA SER A 158 -13.06 12.23 -11.35
C SER A 158 -13.81 12.80 -10.14
N PRO A 159 -14.00 14.12 -10.03
CA PRO A 159 -14.80 14.70 -8.95
C PRO A 159 -16.25 14.19 -9.02
N GLN A 160 -16.83 13.89 -7.85
CA GLN A 160 -18.18 13.34 -7.75
C GLN A 160 -19.25 14.25 -8.39
N ASP A 161 -19.07 15.56 -8.33
CA ASP A 161 -19.85 16.54 -9.09
C ASP A 161 -18.93 17.36 -10.00
N GLY A 162 -18.68 16.84 -11.20
CA GLY A 162 -17.88 17.53 -12.21
C GLY A 162 -18.50 18.85 -12.70
N ARG A 163 -19.83 19.01 -12.64
CA ARG A 163 -20.49 20.28 -13.02
C ARG A 163 -20.23 21.35 -11.96
N ALA A 164 -20.33 21.01 -10.68
CA ALA A 164 -19.97 21.91 -9.61
C ALA A 164 -18.48 22.27 -9.64
N PHE A 165 -17.60 21.30 -9.94
CA PHE A 165 -16.17 21.56 -10.14
C PHE A 165 -15.92 22.60 -11.23
N ASN A 166 -16.49 22.42 -12.42
CA ASN A 166 -16.32 23.37 -13.53
C ASN A 166 -16.87 24.76 -13.20
N ARG A 167 -18.03 24.87 -12.54
CA ARG A 167 -18.56 26.18 -12.10
C ARG A 167 -17.64 26.84 -11.08
N ALA A 168 -17.10 26.08 -10.13
CA ALA A 168 -16.15 26.61 -9.16
C ALA A 168 -14.87 27.08 -9.84
N PHE A 169 -14.36 26.33 -10.81
CA PHE A 169 -13.18 26.68 -11.59
C PHE A 169 -13.35 28.00 -12.36
N GLN A 170 -14.48 28.18 -13.06
CA GLN A 170 -14.76 29.42 -13.77
C GLN A 170 -14.78 30.63 -12.82
N ARG A 171 -15.44 30.50 -11.66
CA ARG A 171 -15.45 31.55 -10.63
C ARG A 171 -14.04 31.90 -10.12
N MET A 172 -13.19 30.90 -9.88
CA MET A 172 -11.82 31.14 -9.41
C MET A 172 -10.98 31.86 -10.47
N ILE A 173 -11.13 31.52 -11.75
CA ILE A 173 -10.46 32.23 -12.85
C ILE A 173 -10.93 33.68 -12.94
N GLU A 174 -12.23 33.93 -12.82
CA GLU A 174 -12.81 35.29 -12.86
C GLU A 174 -12.24 36.18 -11.73
N LEU A 175 -11.98 35.60 -10.55
CA LEU A 175 -11.41 36.31 -9.41
C LEU A 175 -9.90 36.59 -9.55
N GLY A 176 -9.20 35.85 -10.41
CA GLY A 176 -7.74 35.88 -10.60
C GLY A 176 -6.95 35.48 -9.35
N SER A 177 -5.67 35.13 -9.51
CA SER A 177 -4.77 34.81 -8.40
C SER A 177 -4.02 36.06 -7.94
N LEU A 178 -3.98 36.35 -6.63
CA LEU A 178 -3.13 37.41 -6.07
C LEU A 178 -1.75 36.89 -5.64
N THR A 179 -1.69 35.63 -5.22
CA THR A 179 -0.47 34.96 -4.76
C THR A 179 -0.47 33.53 -5.27
N PRO A 180 0.06 33.26 -6.48
CA PRO A 180 0.02 31.92 -7.06
C PRO A 180 0.61 30.86 -6.12
N LEU A 181 -0.08 29.73 -6.00
CA LEU A 181 0.39 28.58 -5.25
C LEU A 181 1.73 28.12 -5.83
N PRO A 182 2.76 27.78 -5.02
CA PRO A 182 3.99 27.22 -5.56
C PRO A 182 3.73 25.82 -6.14
N PRO A 183 4.19 25.51 -7.38
CA PRO A 183 4.09 24.17 -7.93
C PRO A 183 4.74 23.13 -7.01
N TYR A 184 4.02 22.05 -6.71
CA TYR A 184 4.53 20.95 -5.89
C TYR A 184 4.13 19.60 -6.46
N SER A 185 5.07 18.65 -6.51
CA SER A 185 4.82 17.30 -6.99
C SER A 185 5.50 16.27 -6.08
N ALA A 186 4.69 15.48 -5.38
CA ALA A 186 5.16 14.32 -4.60
C ALA A 186 4.73 13.03 -5.28
N GLN A 187 5.67 12.11 -5.46
CA GLN A 187 5.43 10.79 -6.06
C GLN A 187 5.70 9.66 -5.05
N PRO A 188 4.97 8.53 -5.13
CA PRO A 188 5.23 7.36 -4.29
C PRO A 188 6.69 6.86 -4.39
N ALA A 189 7.28 6.89 -5.58
CA ALA A 189 8.68 6.49 -5.80
C ALA A 189 9.68 7.36 -5.02
N ALA A 190 9.42 8.67 -4.92
CA ALA A 190 10.24 9.57 -4.12
C ALA A 190 10.12 9.26 -2.62
N PHE A 191 8.94 8.86 -2.14
CA PHE A 191 8.79 8.40 -0.76
C PHE A 191 9.56 7.10 -0.49
N ALA A 192 9.46 6.10 -1.38
CA ALA A 192 10.24 4.86 -1.26
C ALA A 192 11.75 5.14 -1.27
N ARG A 193 12.20 6.06 -2.15
CA ARG A 193 13.60 6.50 -2.20
C ARG A 193 14.05 7.17 -0.89
N ARG A 194 13.21 8.03 -0.30
CA ARG A 194 13.51 8.63 1.02
C ARG A 194 13.70 7.58 2.12
N VAL A 195 12.85 6.56 2.19
CA VAL A 195 13.01 5.44 3.13
C VAL A 195 14.31 4.68 2.86
N TRP A 196 14.68 4.50 1.59
CA TRP A 196 15.90 3.78 1.22
C TRP A 196 17.19 4.57 1.44
N ASP A 197 17.14 5.89 1.30
CA ASP A 197 18.28 6.80 1.52
C ASP A 197 18.54 6.99 3.03
N ASP A 198 17.52 6.80 3.87
CA ASP A 198 17.64 6.75 5.31
C ASP A 198 18.42 5.47 5.74
N ARG A 199 19.66 5.67 6.20
CA ARG A 199 20.60 4.60 6.52
C ARG A 199 20.07 3.64 7.58
N PRO A 200 19.65 4.08 8.79
CA PRO A 200 19.12 3.16 9.78
C PRO A 200 17.86 2.44 9.29
N ALA A 201 16.97 3.12 8.57
CA ALA A 201 15.78 2.48 8.00
C ALA A 201 16.17 1.34 7.06
N ARG A 202 17.04 1.63 6.08
CA ARG A 202 17.55 0.63 5.13
C ARG A 202 18.22 -0.55 5.82
N TRP A 203 19.05 -0.30 6.84
CA TRP A 203 19.72 -1.36 7.58
C TRP A 203 18.74 -2.31 8.26
N PHE A 204 17.76 -1.81 9.01
CA PHE A 204 16.79 -2.67 9.69
C PHE A 204 15.89 -3.42 8.71
N LEU A 205 15.49 -2.79 7.60
CA LEU A 205 14.69 -3.44 6.56
C LEU A 205 15.44 -4.59 5.88
N ILE A 206 16.71 -4.37 5.53
CA ILE A 206 17.57 -5.40 4.92
C ILE A 206 17.89 -6.50 5.94
N ALA A 207 18.26 -6.14 7.17
CA ALA A 207 18.56 -7.11 8.22
C ALA A 207 17.36 -8.00 8.53
N GLY A 208 16.16 -7.43 8.69
CA GLY A 208 14.94 -8.20 8.89
C GLY A 208 14.61 -9.12 7.71
N LEU A 209 14.83 -8.66 6.47
CA LEU A 209 14.65 -9.49 5.29
C LEU A 209 15.63 -10.67 5.27
N ILE A 210 16.93 -10.41 5.46
CA ILE A 210 17.97 -11.43 5.48
C ILE A 210 17.69 -12.45 6.59
N LEU A 211 17.35 -12.00 7.79
CA LEU A 211 17.05 -12.90 8.92
C LEU A 211 15.79 -13.74 8.67
N THR A 212 14.77 -13.18 8.04
CA THR A 212 13.55 -13.91 7.69
C THR A 212 13.82 -14.97 6.61
N VAL A 213 14.62 -14.64 5.60
CA VAL A 213 15.04 -15.59 4.56
C VAL A 213 15.96 -16.66 5.15
N LEU A 214 16.90 -16.28 6.01
CA LEU A 214 17.79 -17.21 6.70
C LEU A 214 17.00 -18.19 7.58
N LEU A 215 16.02 -17.71 8.35
CA LEU A 215 15.11 -18.55 9.13
C LEU A 215 14.40 -19.58 8.24
N LEU A 216 13.86 -19.14 7.10
CA LEU A 216 13.21 -20.05 6.15
C LEU A 216 14.17 -21.12 5.61
N ILE A 217 15.38 -20.71 5.19
CA ILE A 217 16.38 -21.63 4.64
C ILE A 217 16.82 -22.65 5.71
N VAL A 218 17.17 -22.19 6.90
CA VAL A 218 17.63 -23.06 8.00
C VAL A 218 16.57 -24.10 8.34
N VAL A 219 15.33 -23.66 8.52
CA VAL A 219 14.21 -24.56 8.84
C VAL A 219 13.95 -25.53 7.69
N ALA A 220 13.90 -25.05 6.44
CA ALA A 220 13.65 -25.90 5.29
C ALA A 220 14.72 -26.99 5.09
N LEU A 221 15.99 -26.66 5.32
CA LEU A 221 17.10 -27.62 5.22
C LEU A 221 17.15 -28.61 6.38
N ALA A 222 16.59 -28.26 7.54
CA ALA A 222 16.58 -29.14 8.70
C ALA A 222 15.48 -30.21 8.65
N ILE A 223 14.37 -29.97 7.94
CA ILE A 223 13.22 -30.89 7.86
C ILE A 223 13.62 -32.33 7.48
N PRO A 224 14.44 -32.59 6.44
CA PRO A 224 14.79 -33.96 6.06
C PRO A 224 15.53 -34.74 7.15
N SER A 225 16.24 -34.04 8.04
CA SER A 225 16.99 -34.62 9.16
C SER A 225 16.22 -34.65 10.48
N THR A 226 15.02 -34.09 10.53
CA THR A 226 14.22 -33.94 11.75
C THR A 226 12.84 -34.57 11.55
N PRO A 227 12.69 -35.88 11.76
CA PRO A 227 11.41 -36.56 11.54
C PRO A 227 10.33 -36.08 12.51
N SER A 228 10.70 -35.73 13.74
CA SER A 228 9.79 -35.18 14.74
C SER A 228 10.50 -34.21 15.70
N VAL A 229 9.77 -33.24 16.22
CA VAL A 229 10.21 -32.17 17.12
C VAL A 229 9.14 -31.89 18.18
N SER A 230 9.49 -31.53 19.41
CA SER A 230 8.51 -31.06 20.39
C SER A 230 8.33 -29.55 20.30
N LEU A 231 7.15 -29.08 19.88
CA LEU A 231 6.85 -27.64 19.83
C LEU A 231 6.30 -27.13 21.16
N GLY A 232 7.20 -26.76 22.09
CA GLY A 232 6.87 -26.12 23.36
C GLY A 232 6.90 -27.06 24.57
N PHE A 233 6.48 -26.52 25.71
CA PHE A 233 6.54 -27.18 27.02
C PHE A 233 5.18 -27.09 27.74
N ASN A 234 4.85 -28.11 28.53
CA ASN A 234 3.67 -28.10 29.39
C ASN A 234 3.89 -27.23 30.66
N ALA A 235 2.85 -27.10 31.50
CA ALA A 235 2.92 -26.31 32.74
C ALA A 235 3.95 -26.82 33.75
N GLN A 236 4.43 -28.05 33.59
CA GLN A 236 5.45 -28.70 34.40
C GLN A 236 6.86 -28.58 33.79
N GLY A 237 7.00 -27.84 32.68
CA GLY A 237 8.28 -27.63 31.99
C GLY A 237 8.77 -28.83 31.17
N GLN A 238 7.92 -29.84 30.95
CA GLN A 238 8.27 -30.99 30.12
C GLN A 238 7.91 -30.71 28.64
N PRO A 239 8.71 -31.22 27.68
CA PRO A 239 8.38 -31.11 26.26
C PRO A 239 6.98 -31.65 25.97
N LEU A 240 6.25 -30.96 25.10
CA LEU A 240 4.98 -31.47 24.58
C LEU A 240 5.20 -32.72 23.72
N PRO A 241 4.16 -33.52 23.44
CA PRO A 241 4.28 -34.66 22.55
C PRO A 241 4.92 -34.25 21.21
N PRO A 242 5.90 -35.03 20.71
CA PRO A 242 6.60 -34.68 19.50
C PRO A 242 5.63 -34.64 18.32
N VAL A 243 5.72 -33.55 17.57
CA VAL A 243 5.03 -33.31 16.32
C VAL A 243 6.00 -33.49 15.16
N PRO A 244 5.53 -33.57 13.91
CA PRO A 244 6.35 -33.73 12.72
C PRO A 244 7.28 -32.55 12.49
N GLY A 245 8.46 -32.81 11.94
CA GLY A 245 9.45 -31.77 11.65
C GLY A 245 8.95 -30.67 10.71
N GLU A 246 8.00 -30.96 9.82
CA GLU A 246 7.42 -29.94 8.94
C GLU A 246 6.74 -28.83 9.73
N GLN A 247 6.21 -29.11 10.94
CA GLN A 247 5.55 -28.08 11.74
C GLN A 247 6.50 -26.95 12.17
N VAL A 248 7.82 -27.14 12.11
CA VAL A 248 8.80 -26.05 12.33
C VAL A 248 8.65 -24.95 11.28
N LEU A 249 8.09 -25.23 10.08
CA LEU A 249 7.78 -24.22 9.06
C LEU A 249 6.77 -23.16 9.50
N LEU A 250 6.06 -23.37 10.61
CA LEU A 250 5.24 -22.33 11.22
C LEU A 250 6.08 -21.12 11.64
N LEU A 251 7.32 -21.34 12.10
CA LEU A 251 8.22 -20.26 12.54
C LEU A 251 8.59 -19.30 11.40
N PRO A 252 9.09 -19.73 10.23
CA PRO A 252 9.38 -18.82 9.13
C PRO A 252 8.12 -18.17 8.56
N VAL A 253 6.98 -18.87 8.50
CA VAL A 253 5.72 -18.24 8.07
C VAL A 253 5.32 -17.11 9.02
N LEU A 254 5.38 -17.34 10.33
CA LEU A 254 5.12 -16.29 11.32
C LEU A 254 6.11 -15.12 11.17
N GLY A 255 7.39 -15.42 10.97
CA GLY A 255 8.43 -14.43 10.71
C GLY A 255 8.12 -13.55 9.49
N ILE A 256 7.70 -14.17 8.36
CA ILE A 256 7.29 -13.46 7.14
C ILE A 256 6.08 -12.57 7.41
N LEU A 257 5.04 -13.09 8.06
CA LEU A 257 3.83 -12.32 8.36
C LEU A 257 4.15 -11.09 9.24
N ILE A 258 4.93 -11.28 10.31
CA ILE A 258 5.32 -10.18 11.22
C ILE A 258 6.21 -9.17 10.49
N TYR A 259 7.19 -9.64 9.71
CA TYR A 259 8.04 -8.76 8.91
C TYR A 259 7.23 -7.89 7.96
N LEU A 260 6.27 -8.48 7.23
CA LEU A 260 5.40 -7.74 6.32
C LEU A 260 4.55 -6.71 7.06
N VAL A 261 3.88 -7.09 8.15
CA VAL A 261 3.07 -6.15 8.96
C VAL A 261 3.91 -4.97 9.43
N ASN A 262 5.08 -5.24 10.01
CA ASN A 262 5.97 -4.21 10.55
C ASN A 262 6.57 -3.32 9.46
N LEU A 263 6.94 -3.89 8.31
CA LEU A 263 7.41 -3.16 7.14
C LEU A 263 6.39 -2.07 6.76
N LEU A 264 5.12 -2.44 6.64
CA LEU A 264 4.06 -1.58 6.14
C LEU A 264 3.59 -0.56 7.17
N ALA A 265 3.40 -1.00 8.40
CA ALA A 265 3.07 -0.11 9.51
C ALA A 265 4.21 0.92 9.69
N GLY A 266 5.47 0.48 9.59
CA GLY A 266 6.61 1.39 9.63
C GLY A 266 6.62 2.38 8.47
N ILE A 267 6.38 1.94 7.23
CA ILE A 267 6.22 2.82 6.06
C ILE A 267 5.10 3.85 6.28
N TYR A 268 3.98 3.45 6.87
CA TYR A 268 2.85 4.34 7.17
C TYR A 268 3.23 5.42 8.18
N PHE A 269 3.81 5.04 9.32
CA PHE A 269 4.22 6.00 10.36
C PHE A 269 5.38 6.88 9.92
N TYR A 270 6.29 6.37 9.09
CA TYR A 270 7.42 7.15 8.56
C TYR A 270 6.98 8.37 7.72
N ARG A 271 5.73 8.38 7.23
CA ARG A 271 5.16 9.52 6.49
C ARG A 271 5.09 10.82 7.29
N ARG A 272 4.94 10.72 8.61
CA ARG A 272 4.82 11.87 9.51
C ARG A 272 6.08 11.96 10.36
N GLU A 273 6.68 13.15 10.42
CA GLU A 273 7.96 13.32 11.13
C GLU A 273 7.83 13.00 12.62
N SER A 274 6.69 13.36 13.23
CA SER A 274 6.36 13.05 14.63
C SER A 274 6.30 11.55 14.92
N ASP A 275 5.96 10.74 13.93
CA ASP A 275 5.66 9.31 14.12
C ASP A 275 6.83 8.42 13.66
N ARG A 276 7.93 9.02 13.17
CA ARG A 276 9.15 8.29 12.77
C ARG A 276 9.71 7.38 13.87
N PRO A 277 9.72 7.75 15.17
CA PRO A 277 10.17 6.83 16.21
C PRO A 277 9.39 5.51 16.23
N VAL A 278 8.07 5.56 16.00
CA VAL A 278 7.21 4.37 15.91
C VAL A 278 7.60 3.51 14.70
N ALA A 279 7.90 4.14 13.55
CA ALA A 279 8.37 3.43 12.37
C ALA A 279 9.67 2.66 12.63
N PHE A 280 10.64 3.30 13.31
CA PHE A 280 11.89 2.65 13.67
C PHE A 280 11.70 1.51 14.67
N LEU A 281 10.84 1.66 15.67
CA LEU A 281 10.51 0.57 16.60
C LEU A 281 9.96 -0.67 15.87
N LEU A 282 9.07 -0.45 14.89
CA LEU A 282 8.51 -1.52 14.07
C LEU A 282 9.58 -2.20 13.20
N TRP A 283 10.47 -1.43 12.57
CA TRP A 283 11.54 -2.01 11.75
C TRP A 283 12.62 -2.71 12.58
N ILE A 284 12.94 -2.21 13.77
CA ILE A 284 13.79 -2.92 14.73
C ILE A 284 13.13 -4.25 15.12
N ALA A 285 11.85 -4.22 15.50
CA ALA A 285 11.10 -5.43 15.84
C ALA A 285 11.04 -6.42 14.66
N SER A 286 10.98 -5.93 13.42
CA SER A 286 11.02 -6.76 12.22
C SER A 286 12.35 -7.50 12.00
N ALA A 287 13.47 -6.99 12.54
CA ALA A 287 14.74 -7.69 12.55
C ALA A 287 14.91 -8.58 13.79
N PHE A 288 14.43 -8.12 14.95
CA PHE A 288 14.56 -8.84 16.20
C PHE A 288 13.67 -10.10 16.25
N THR A 289 12.48 -10.05 15.67
CA THR A 289 11.55 -11.19 15.64
C THR A 289 12.13 -12.41 14.92
N PRO A 290 12.57 -12.34 13.65
CA PRO A 290 13.16 -13.50 12.98
C PRO A 290 14.46 -13.97 13.64
N LEU A 291 15.21 -13.09 14.30
CA LEU A 291 16.38 -13.49 15.11
C LEU A 291 15.97 -14.39 16.28
N LEU A 292 14.93 -13.99 17.05
CA LEU A 292 14.40 -14.81 18.14
C LEU A 292 13.81 -16.13 17.64
N LEU A 293 13.09 -16.09 16.52
CA LEU A 293 12.53 -17.30 15.90
C LEU A 293 13.63 -18.24 15.39
N LEU A 294 14.75 -17.72 14.91
CA LEU A 294 15.92 -18.51 14.52
C LEU A 294 16.57 -19.16 15.73
N ALA A 295 16.75 -18.42 16.82
CA ALA A 295 17.23 -18.99 18.09
C ALA A 295 16.29 -20.09 18.59
N ALA A 296 14.97 -19.87 18.54
CA ALA A 296 13.98 -20.87 18.89
C ALA A 296 14.08 -22.11 17.97
N ALA A 297 14.20 -21.92 16.66
CA ALA A 297 14.36 -23.02 15.71
C ALA A 297 15.62 -23.84 16.01
N VAL A 298 16.76 -23.19 16.26
CA VAL A 298 18.01 -23.89 16.61
C VAL A 298 17.87 -24.68 17.90
N ILE A 299 17.27 -24.11 18.95
CA ILE A 299 17.04 -24.82 20.22
C ILE A 299 16.17 -26.06 20.00
N LEU A 300 15.07 -25.91 19.25
CA LEU A 300 14.14 -27.01 18.95
C LEU A 300 14.77 -28.12 18.09
N LEU A 301 15.69 -27.77 17.20
CA LEU A 301 16.37 -28.74 16.34
C LEU A 301 17.53 -29.47 17.05
N LEU A 302 18.03 -28.91 18.14
CA LEU A 302 19.12 -29.50 18.94
C LEU A 302 18.63 -30.27 20.18
N SER A 303 17.36 -30.09 20.58
CA SER A 303 16.71 -30.79 21.71
C SER A 303 16.13 -32.13 21.30
#